data_AF-A0A558B420-F1
#
_entry.id   AF-A0A558B420-F1
#
_cell.length_a   1.000
_cell.length_b   1.000
_cell.length_c   1.000
_cell.angle_alpha   90.00
_cell.angle_beta   90.00
_cell.angle_gamma   90.00
#
_symmetry.space_group_name_H-M   'P 1'
#
loop_
_entity.id
_entity.type
_entity.pdbx_description
1 polymer ?
#
loop_
_entity_poly.entity_id
_entity_poly.type
_entity_poly.pdbx_seq_one_letter_code
_entity_poly.pdbx_strand_id
1 'polypeptide(L)'
;LQRGKVREVSLSEAWWARLNASLDALSRQHTTRVATPDTETITQALVAREVEHAFPGRVEVSLSEPWVPAHADLAWANLTWPECWIIDWEDHGLAPRGLDAANLWAHSLGVPGLVERVWRERRADLETRSGRLMALFCCAKILNDSSIPSELREITTREANRVIADLQR
;
A
#
# COMPACT_ATOMS: atom_id res chain seq x y z
N LEU A 1 31.01 0.92 -20.22
CA LEU A 1 29.64 0.40 -20.39
C LEU A 1 28.66 1.54 -20.10
N GLN A 2 28.21 2.24 -21.14
CA GLN A 2 27.18 3.27 -20.99
C GLN A 2 25.88 2.58 -20.57
N ARG A 3 25.39 2.86 -19.37
CA ARG A 3 24.03 2.48 -18.96
C ARG A 3 23.08 3.18 -19.93
N GLY A 4 22.56 2.42 -20.88
CA GLY A 4 21.54 2.91 -21.80
C GLY A 4 20.38 3.50 -20.99
N LYS A 5 19.90 4.66 -21.43
CA LYS A 5 18.72 5.35 -20.91
C LYS A 5 17.62 4.31 -20.74
N VAL A 6 17.33 3.89 -19.51
CA VAL A 6 16.20 3.00 -19.21
C VAL A 6 14.99 3.69 -19.81
N ARG A 7 14.41 3.09 -20.86
CA ARG A 7 13.14 3.59 -21.39
C ARG A 7 12.16 3.46 -20.25
N GLU A 8 11.66 4.60 -19.78
CA GLU A 8 10.57 4.69 -18.84
C GLU A 8 9.41 3.88 -19.44
N VAL A 9 9.20 2.65 -18.95
CA VAL A 9 8.07 1.83 -19.38
C VAL A 9 6.85 2.47 -18.75
N SER A 10 6.24 3.40 -19.49
CA SER A 10 4.96 3.97 -19.10
C SER A 10 3.88 2.90 -19.29
N LEU A 11 3.29 2.46 -18.18
CA LEU A 11 2.15 1.54 -18.19
C LEU A 11 0.97 2.23 -18.87
N SER A 12 0.32 1.53 -19.81
CA SER A 12 -0.79 2.09 -20.57
C SER A 12 -2.01 2.34 -19.69
N GLU A 13 -2.90 3.24 -20.10
CA GLU A 13 -4.19 3.47 -19.42
C GLU A 13 -5.01 2.18 -19.31
N ALA A 14 -4.94 1.30 -20.32
CA ALA A 14 -5.63 0.00 -20.30
C ALA A 14 -5.05 -0.95 -19.24
N TRP A 15 -3.74 -0.89 -18.96
CA TRP A 15 -3.12 -1.65 -17.89
C TRP A 15 -3.62 -1.17 -16.52
N TRP A 16 -3.65 0.14 -16.30
CA TRP A 16 -4.16 0.74 -15.05
C TRP A 16 -5.64 0.46 -14.83
N ALA A 17 -6.47 0.58 -15.87
CA ALA A 17 -7.89 0.22 -15.80
C ALA A 17 -8.09 -1.25 -15.40
N ARG A 18 -7.22 -2.15 -15.90
CA ARG A 18 -7.28 -3.57 -15.54
C ARG A 18 -6.88 -3.82 -14.09
N LEU A 19 -5.80 -3.21 -13.61
CA LEU A 19 -5.42 -3.27 -12.20
C LEU A 19 -6.59 -2.81 -11.31
N ASN A 20 -7.16 -1.65 -11.63
CA ASN A 20 -8.24 -1.07 -10.85
C ASN A 20 -9.47 -1.97 -10.82
N ALA A 21 -9.91 -2.45 -11.99
CA ALA A 21 -11.04 -3.36 -12.10
C ALA A 21 -10.82 -4.68 -11.32
N SER A 22 -9.59 -5.22 -11.34
CA SER A 22 -9.23 -6.42 -10.58
C SER A 22 -9.30 -6.21 -9.08
N LEU A 23 -8.77 -5.10 -8.55
CA LEU A 23 -8.83 -4.79 -7.11
C LEU A 23 -10.26 -4.49 -6.64
N ASP A 24 -11.05 -3.81 -7.48
CA ASP A 24 -12.47 -3.57 -7.20
C ASP A 24 -13.28 -4.87 -7.26
N ALA A 25 -12.93 -5.82 -8.12
CA ALA A 25 -13.54 -7.14 -8.15
C ALA A 25 -13.13 -7.97 -6.92
N LEU A 26 -11.86 -7.90 -6.50
CA LEU A 26 -11.32 -8.60 -5.33
C LEU A 26 -12.04 -8.16 -4.05
N SER A 27 -12.16 -6.86 -3.80
CA SER A 27 -12.81 -6.32 -2.59
C SER A 27 -14.29 -6.72 -2.43
N ARG A 28 -14.92 -7.25 -3.48
CA ARG A 28 -16.31 -7.75 -3.47
C ARG A 28 -16.42 -9.27 -3.35
N GLN A 29 -15.29 -9.98 -3.29
CA GLN A 29 -15.29 -11.42 -3.09
C GLN A 29 -15.66 -11.79 -1.65
N HIS A 30 -15.82 -13.09 -1.40
CA HIS A 30 -16.05 -13.62 -0.08
C HIS A 30 -14.90 -14.54 0.30
N THR A 31 -14.40 -14.41 1.52
CA THR A 31 -13.41 -15.31 2.11
C THR A 31 -13.55 -15.33 3.62
N THR A 32 -13.13 -16.44 4.23
CA THR A 32 -13.01 -16.58 5.70
C THR A 32 -11.57 -16.43 6.17
N ARG A 33 -10.61 -16.33 5.23
CA ARG A 33 -9.19 -16.11 5.54
C ARG A 33 -9.01 -14.69 6.06
N VAL A 34 -8.11 -14.52 7.02
CA VAL A 34 -7.58 -13.21 7.41
C VAL A 34 -6.24 -13.04 6.71
N ALA A 35 -5.99 -11.86 6.15
CA ALA A 35 -4.76 -11.58 5.41
C ALA A 35 -3.51 -11.70 6.29
N THR A 36 -2.40 -12.11 5.69
CA THR A 36 -1.11 -12.30 6.38
C THR A 36 0.02 -11.47 5.76
N PRO A 37 -0.09 -10.13 5.66
CA PRO A 37 0.98 -9.32 5.07
C PRO A 37 2.32 -9.59 5.78
N ASP A 38 3.38 -9.82 5.00
CA ASP A 38 4.70 -10.28 5.46
C ASP A 38 4.64 -11.54 6.33
N THR A 39 3.73 -12.46 6.02
CA THR A 39 3.48 -13.71 6.76
C THR A 39 2.96 -13.53 8.19
N GLU A 40 2.62 -12.31 8.64
CA GLU A 40 2.00 -12.03 9.94
C GLU A 40 0.50 -11.71 9.77
N THR A 41 -0.39 -12.40 10.49
CA THR A 41 -1.83 -12.12 10.43
C THR A 41 -2.12 -10.67 10.80
N ILE A 42 -2.78 -9.94 9.89
CA ILE A 42 -3.14 -8.56 10.16
C ILE A 42 -4.21 -8.47 11.25
N THR A 43 -3.96 -7.59 12.22
CA THR A 43 -4.85 -7.33 13.37
C THR A 43 -4.85 -5.86 13.72
N GLN A 44 -5.87 -5.40 14.45
CA GLN A 44 -5.88 -4.07 15.09
C GLN A 44 -4.62 -3.81 15.92
N ALA A 45 -4.18 -4.80 16.70
CA ALA A 45 -3.01 -4.68 17.56
C ALA A 45 -1.71 -4.57 16.74
N LEU A 46 -1.56 -5.36 15.68
CA LEU A 46 -0.42 -5.27 14.76
C LEU A 46 -0.30 -3.87 14.15
N VAL A 47 -1.40 -3.38 13.56
CA VAL A 47 -1.40 -2.08 12.88
C VAL A 47 -1.11 -0.96 13.88
N ALA A 48 -1.75 -1.00 15.06
CA ALA A 48 -1.51 -0.01 16.10
C ALA A 48 -0.05 -0.02 16.60
N ARG A 49 0.53 -1.21 16.81
CA ARG A 49 1.92 -1.39 17.24
C ARG A 49 2.90 -0.77 16.24
N GLU A 50 2.79 -1.13 14.97
CA GLU A 50 3.72 -0.63 13.95
C GLU A 50 3.62 0.89 13.79
N VAL A 51 2.39 1.41 13.69
CA VAL A 51 2.14 2.85 13.54
C VAL A 51 2.61 3.63 14.76
N GLU A 52 2.36 3.15 15.98
CA GLU A 52 2.82 3.82 17.21
C GLU A 52 4.35 3.83 17.32
N HIS A 53 5.02 2.74 16.93
CA HIS A 53 6.48 2.68 16.93
C HIS A 53 7.11 3.71 15.98
N ALA A 54 6.55 3.87 14.77
CA ALA A 54 7.06 4.83 13.80
C ALA A 54 6.61 6.28 14.07
N PHE A 55 5.44 6.47 14.69
CA PHE A 55 4.79 7.78 14.84
C PHE A 55 4.20 7.98 16.26
N PRO A 56 5.03 7.94 17.32
CA PRO A 56 4.56 7.86 18.69
C PRO A 56 3.64 9.02 19.09
N GLY A 57 2.43 8.69 19.55
CA GLY A 57 1.42 9.65 20.00
C GLY A 57 0.82 10.55 18.91
N ARG A 58 1.06 10.27 17.62
CA ARG A 58 0.61 11.14 16.52
C ARG A 58 -0.69 10.67 15.85
N VAL A 59 -1.03 9.40 15.99
CA VAL A 59 -2.10 8.76 15.21
C VAL A 59 -2.90 7.82 16.11
N GLU A 60 -4.20 8.05 16.21
CA GLU A 60 -5.12 7.10 16.85
C GLU A 60 -5.54 6.02 15.85
N VAL A 61 -5.03 4.80 16.03
CA VAL A 61 -5.38 3.66 15.18
C VAL A 61 -6.66 3.00 15.67
N SER A 62 -7.70 3.03 14.84
CA SER A 62 -8.96 2.31 15.08
C SER A 62 -9.50 1.79 13.75
N LEU A 63 -9.54 0.47 13.58
CA LEU A 63 -9.95 -0.22 12.35
C LEU A 63 -11.42 -0.67 12.45
N SER A 64 -12.32 0.31 12.58
CA SER A 64 -13.76 0.07 12.75
C SER A 64 -14.53 -0.17 11.45
N GLU A 65 -13.95 0.18 10.30
CA GLU A 65 -14.56 -0.08 8.99
C GLU A 65 -14.54 -1.58 8.66
N PRO A 66 -15.53 -2.10 7.89
CA PRO A 66 -15.53 -3.49 7.46
C PRO A 66 -14.27 -3.88 6.70
N TRP A 67 -13.75 -5.07 7.02
CA TRP A 67 -12.61 -5.64 6.33
C TRP A 67 -13.08 -6.22 4.99
N VAL A 68 -12.26 -6.04 3.97
CA VAL A 68 -12.52 -6.50 2.59
C VAL A 68 -11.45 -7.50 2.16
N PRO A 69 -11.75 -8.43 1.25
CA PRO A 69 -10.71 -9.28 0.67
C PRO A 69 -9.64 -8.42 0.00
N ALA A 70 -8.38 -8.77 0.28
CA ALA A 70 -7.19 -8.12 -0.23
C ALA A 70 -6.15 -9.18 -0.65
N HIS A 71 -5.25 -8.78 -1.54
CA HIS A 71 -4.07 -9.57 -1.91
C HIS A 71 -3.08 -9.66 -0.75
N ALA A 72 -2.99 -8.57 0.03
CA ALA A 72 -2.14 -8.38 1.22
C ALA A 72 -0.64 -8.26 0.94
N ASP A 73 -0.16 -8.69 -0.23
CA ASP A 73 1.21 -8.45 -0.69
C ASP A 73 1.26 -7.79 -2.09
N LEU A 74 0.51 -6.69 -2.29
CA LEU A 74 0.44 -6.04 -3.60
C LEU A 74 1.66 -5.14 -3.87
N ALA A 75 2.78 -5.74 -4.27
CA ALA A 75 3.99 -5.06 -4.71
C ALA A 75 4.16 -5.13 -6.25
N TRP A 76 5.04 -4.28 -6.81
CA TRP A 76 5.34 -4.26 -8.24
C TRP A 76 5.86 -5.59 -8.80
N ALA A 77 6.51 -6.42 -7.98
CA ALA A 77 6.98 -7.75 -8.36
C ALA A 77 5.84 -8.75 -8.62
N ASN A 78 4.67 -8.51 -8.03
CA ASN A 78 3.48 -9.37 -8.11
C ASN A 78 2.51 -8.93 -9.22
N LEU A 79 2.97 -8.03 -10.10
CA LEU A 79 2.21 -7.48 -11.22
C LEU A 79 2.92 -7.75 -12.54
N THR A 80 2.20 -8.28 -13.52
CA THR A 80 2.78 -8.61 -14.83
C THR A 80 2.60 -7.48 -15.86
N TRP A 81 3.37 -7.58 -16.94
CA TRP A 81 3.29 -6.73 -18.14
C TRP A 81 3.56 -7.61 -19.39
N PRO A 82 2.95 -7.37 -20.58
CA PRO A 82 2.10 -6.23 -20.96
C PRO A 82 0.65 -6.31 -20.50
N GLU A 83 0.12 -7.50 -20.21
CA GLU A 83 -1.17 -7.67 -19.54
C GLU A 83 -1.01 -7.53 -18.03
N CYS A 84 -1.93 -6.82 -17.38
CA CYS A 84 -1.99 -6.75 -15.91
C CYS A 84 -2.64 -8.01 -15.34
N TRP A 85 -1.83 -8.87 -14.72
CA TRP A 85 -2.25 -9.98 -13.85
C TRP A 85 -1.68 -9.75 -12.46
N ILE A 86 -2.42 -10.19 -11.45
CA ILE A 86 -1.97 -10.23 -10.05
C ILE A 86 -1.62 -11.69 -9.74
N ILE A 87 -0.39 -11.92 -9.32
CA ILE A 87 0.15 -13.24 -8.98
C ILE A 87 0.54 -13.28 -7.50
N ASP A 88 0.87 -14.46 -7.00
CA ASP A 88 1.38 -14.68 -5.63
C ASP A 88 0.38 -14.46 -4.49
N TRP A 89 -0.70 -15.25 -4.51
CA TRP A 89 -1.87 -15.10 -3.63
C TRP A 89 -1.73 -15.75 -2.25
N GLU A 90 -0.53 -16.04 -1.75
CA GLU A 90 -0.38 -16.81 -0.50
C GLU A 90 -0.89 -16.08 0.74
N ASP A 91 -0.78 -14.74 0.76
CA ASP A 91 -1.17 -13.89 1.90
C ASP A 91 -2.60 -13.37 1.87
N HIS A 92 -3.38 -13.74 0.84
CA HIS A 92 -4.71 -13.17 0.63
C HIS A 92 -5.67 -13.48 1.78
N GLY A 93 -6.55 -12.52 2.06
CA GLY A 93 -7.61 -12.64 3.06
C GLY A 93 -8.31 -11.32 3.34
N LEU A 94 -9.14 -11.29 4.37
CA LEU A 94 -9.76 -10.08 4.88
C LEU A 94 -8.68 -9.15 5.46
N ALA A 95 -8.71 -7.89 5.07
CA ALA A 95 -7.85 -6.82 5.58
C ALA A 95 -8.64 -5.50 5.66
N PRO A 96 -8.15 -4.49 6.41
CA PRO A 96 -8.70 -3.16 6.33
C PRO A 96 -8.67 -2.64 4.89
N ARG A 97 -9.76 -1.98 4.49
CA ARG A 97 -9.86 -1.38 3.15
C ARG A 97 -8.66 -0.48 2.89
N GLY A 98 -8.10 -0.61 1.69
CA GLY A 98 -6.96 0.16 1.23
C GLY A 98 -5.60 -0.46 1.49
N LEU A 99 -5.49 -1.63 2.14
CA LEU A 99 -4.19 -2.31 2.33
C LEU A 99 -3.42 -2.49 1.02
N ASP A 100 -4.05 -3.07 -0.01
CA ASP A 100 -3.41 -3.31 -1.29
C ASP A 100 -2.96 -2.02 -1.99
N ALA A 101 -3.82 -0.99 -1.97
CA ALA A 101 -3.50 0.32 -2.53
C ALA A 101 -2.34 0.99 -1.78
N ALA A 102 -2.31 0.86 -0.45
CA ALA A 102 -1.28 1.39 0.42
C ALA A 102 0.08 0.68 0.21
N ASN A 103 0.08 -0.65 0.09
CA ASN A 103 1.29 -1.41 -0.24
C ASN A 103 1.87 -0.96 -1.58
N LEU A 104 1.06 -0.95 -2.64
CA LEU A 104 1.52 -0.54 -3.97
C LEU A 104 2.04 0.90 -3.97
N TRP A 105 1.37 1.79 -3.24
CA TRP A 105 1.78 3.18 -3.07
C TRP A 105 3.13 3.29 -2.33
N ALA A 106 3.30 2.58 -1.22
CA ALA A 106 4.53 2.57 -0.43
C ALA A 106 5.72 2.03 -1.25
N HIS A 107 5.51 0.97 -2.02
CA HIS A 107 6.51 0.44 -2.97
C HIS A 107 6.82 1.38 -4.15
N SER A 108 6.06 2.47 -4.30
CA SER A 108 6.28 3.49 -5.33
C SER A 108 6.97 4.75 -4.82
N LEU A 109 7.19 4.90 -3.50
CA LEU A 109 7.72 6.13 -2.88
C LEU A 109 9.04 6.61 -3.49
N GLY A 110 9.92 5.69 -3.91
CA GLY A 110 11.19 6.01 -4.56
C GLY A 110 11.07 6.58 -5.98
N VAL A 111 9.87 6.66 -6.55
CA VAL A 111 9.61 7.07 -7.94
C VAL A 111 8.51 8.16 -7.96
N PRO A 112 8.87 9.46 -7.96
CA PRO A 112 7.94 10.57 -7.76
C PRO A 112 6.70 10.59 -8.69
N GLY A 113 6.84 10.26 -9.98
CA GLY A 113 5.70 10.19 -10.89
C GLY A 113 4.80 8.98 -10.67
N LEU A 114 5.35 7.89 -10.13
CA LEU A 114 4.63 6.64 -9.90
C LEU A 114 3.82 6.69 -8.61
N VAL A 115 4.38 7.22 -7.53
CA VAL A 115 3.67 7.41 -6.25
C VAL A 115 2.42 8.27 -6.42
N GLU A 116 2.52 9.37 -7.19
CA GLU A 116 1.39 10.25 -7.51
C GLU A 116 0.35 9.54 -8.38
N ARG A 117 0.79 8.76 -9.37
CA ARG A 117 -0.11 7.96 -10.21
C ARG A 117 -0.87 6.94 -9.39
N VAL A 118 -0.20 6.12 -8.57
CA VAL A 118 -0.86 5.11 -7.72
C VAL A 118 -1.88 5.76 -6.80
N TRP A 119 -1.53 6.89 -6.17
CA TRP A 119 -2.46 7.62 -5.31
C TRP A 119 -3.70 8.08 -6.07
N ARG A 120 -3.52 8.64 -7.28
CA ARG A 120 -4.64 9.07 -8.14
C ARG A 120 -5.53 7.89 -8.53
N GLU A 121 -4.95 6.79 -8.99
CA GLU A 121 -5.69 5.61 -9.46
C GLU A 121 -6.49 4.94 -8.34
N ARG A 122 -5.93 4.89 -7.12
CA ARG A 122 -6.57 4.26 -5.96
C ARG A 122 -7.09 5.25 -4.93
N ARG A 123 -7.36 6.49 -5.34
CA ARG A 123 -7.89 7.56 -4.49
C ARG A 123 -9.08 7.11 -3.64
N ALA A 124 -10.01 6.40 -4.27
CA ALA A 124 -11.24 5.95 -3.62
C ALA A 124 -11.00 5.08 -2.38
N ASP A 125 -9.87 4.36 -2.31
CA ASP A 125 -9.46 3.60 -1.13
C ASP A 125 -8.53 4.41 -0.24
N LEU A 126 -7.50 5.06 -0.81
CA LEU A 126 -6.45 5.75 -0.06
C LEU A 126 -6.94 6.99 0.69
N GLU A 127 -8.02 7.64 0.24
CA GLU A 127 -8.62 8.79 0.92
C GLU A 127 -9.70 8.42 1.95
N THR A 128 -9.97 7.13 2.16
CA THR A 128 -10.77 6.67 3.31
C THR A 128 -9.95 6.71 4.60
N ARG A 129 -10.60 6.65 5.76
CA ARG A 129 -9.88 6.61 7.04
C ARG A 129 -9.07 5.31 7.18
N SER A 130 -9.68 4.17 6.85
CA SER A 130 -8.98 2.87 6.81
C SER A 130 -7.79 2.87 5.85
N GLY A 131 -7.95 3.41 4.63
CA GLY A 131 -6.88 3.49 3.64
C GLY A 131 -5.71 4.37 4.06
N ARG A 132 -5.96 5.52 4.69
CA ARG A 132 -4.89 6.36 5.27
C ARG A 132 -4.17 5.64 6.41
N LEU A 133 -4.88 4.91 7.28
CA LEU A 133 -4.25 4.09 8.31
C LEU A 133 -3.39 2.97 7.70
N MET A 134 -3.82 2.35 6.61
CA MET A 134 -3.01 1.36 5.88
C MET A 134 -1.78 1.98 5.20
N ALA A 135 -1.91 3.19 4.64
CA ALA A 135 -0.75 3.92 4.11
C ALA A 135 0.29 4.18 5.21
N LEU A 136 -0.15 4.58 6.41
CA LEU A 136 0.73 4.74 7.56
C LEU A 136 1.31 3.43 8.07
N PHE A 137 0.55 2.34 8.05
CA PHE A 137 1.04 1.00 8.37
C PHE A 137 2.18 0.59 7.42
N CYS A 138 2.02 0.77 6.11
CA CYS A 138 3.07 0.48 5.13
C CYS A 138 4.29 1.40 5.31
N CYS A 139 4.09 2.69 5.58
CA CYS A 139 5.18 3.61 5.92
C CYS A 139 5.90 3.19 7.21
N ALA A 140 5.16 2.75 8.23
CA ALA A 140 5.73 2.32 9.50
C ALA A 140 6.65 1.12 9.32
N LYS A 141 6.23 0.12 8.53
CA LYS A 141 7.08 -1.04 8.18
C LYS A 141 8.41 -0.62 7.56
N ILE A 142 8.38 0.34 6.62
CA ILE A 142 9.58 0.91 6.01
C ILE A 142 10.45 1.63 7.05
N LEU A 143 9.86 2.49 7.88
CA LEU A 143 10.60 3.31 8.83
C LEU A 143 11.16 2.52 10.02
N ASN A 144 10.47 1.45 10.45
CA ASN A 144 10.88 0.58 11.54
C ASN A 144 12.02 -0.36 11.11
N ASP A 145 12.23 -0.57 9.81
CA ASP A 145 13.40 -1.27 9.31
C ASP A 145 14.65 -0.38 9.42
N SER A 146 15.63 -0.80 10.22
CA SER A 146 16.89 -0.07 10.38
C SER A 146 17.81 -0.11 9.15
N SER A 147 17.55 -1.02 8.21
CA SER A 147 18.40 -1.25 7.03
C SER A 147 18.06 -0.37 5.83
N ILE A 148 16.93 0.35 5.87
CA ILE A 148 16.50 1.17 4.72
C ILE A 148 17.47 2.34 4.47
N PRO A 149 17.69 2.73 3.19
CA PRO A 149 18.49 3.90 2.84
C PRO A 149 17.93 5.22 3.42
N SER A 150 18.81 6.16 3.74
CA SER A 150 18.45 7.48 4.28
C SER A 150 17.49 8.25 3.37
N GLU A 151 17.71 8.19 2.07
CA GLU A 151 16.89 8.90 1.08
C GLU A 151 15.45 8.38 1.08
N LEU A 152 15.28 7.05 1.15
CA LEU A 152 13.95 6.44 1.23
C LEU A 152 13.29 6.75 2.59
N ARG A 153 14.06 6.79 3.67
CA ARG A 153 13.57 7.19 5.00
C ARG A 153 13.02 8.61 4.99
N GLU A 154 13.74 9.56 4.39
CA GLU A 154 13.31 10.96 4.27
C GLU A 154 12.03 11.10 3.43
N ILE A 155 11.97 10.42 2.28
CA ILE A 155 10.79 10.41 1.41
C ILE A 155 9.58 9.84 2.16
N THR A 156 9.75 8.67 2.78
CA THR A 156 8.68 7.99 3.52
C THR A 156 8.17 8.84 4.67
N THR A 157 9.07 9.49 5.42
CA THR A 157 8.71 10.40 6.51
C THR A 157 7.89 11.59 6.01
N ARG A 158 8.29 12.20 4.89
CA ARG A 158 7.56 13.33 4.29
C ARG A 158 6.16 12.92 3.85
N GLU A 159 6.01 11.81 3.16
CA GLU A 159 4.70 11.36 2.69
C GLU A 159 3.80 10.91 3.85
N ALA A 160 4.35 10.19 4.84
CA ALA A 160 3.61 9.85 6.06
C ALA A 160 3.09 11.10 6.79
N ASN A 161 3.90 12.16 6.89
CA ASN A 161 3.46 13.43 7.50
C ASN A 161 2.28 14.06 6.76
N ARG A 162 2.20 13.94 5.43
CA ARG A 162 1.05 14.40 4.65
C ARG A 162 -0.20 13.58 4.99
N VAL A 163 -0.08 12.26 5.04
CA VAL A 163 -1.19 11.36 5.40
C VAL A 163 -1.69 11.61 6.83
N ILE A 164 -0.78 11.85 7.79
CA ILE A 164 -1.14 12.21 9.18
C ILE A 164 -1.93 13.52 9.21
N ALA A 165 -1.46 14.55 8.49
CA ALA A 165 -2.17 15.83 8.42
C ALA A 165 -3.58 15.66 7.84
N ASP A 166 -3.75 14.78 6.85
CA ASP A 166 -5.06 14.48 6.27
C ASP A 166 -6.01 13.74 7.22
N LEU A 167 -5.47 12.87 8.09
CA LEU A 167 -6.28 12.17 9.11
C LEU A 167 -6.77 13.08 10.24
N GLN A 168 -6.11 14.21 10.44
CA GLN A 168 -6.41 15.18 11.51
C GLN A 168 -7.33 16.32 11.05
N ARG A 169 -7.70 16.35 9.76
CA ARG A 169 -8.67 17.30 9.20
C ARG A 169 -10.10 16.81 9.37
#